data_AF-A0A1H3YNK6-F1
#
_entry.id   AF-A0A1H3YNK6-F1
#
_cell.length_a   1.000
_cell.length_b   1.000
_cell.length_c   1.000
_cell.angle_alpha   90.00
_cell.angle_beta   90.00
_cell.angle_gamma   90.00
#
_symmetry.space_group_name_H-M   'P 1'
#
loop_
_entity.id
_entity.type
_entity.pdbx_description
1 polymer ?
#
loop_
_entity_poly.entity_id
_entity_poly.type
_entity_poly.pdbx_seq_one_letter_code
_entity_poly.pdbx_strand_id
1 'polypeptide(L)'
;MTISERYRQLLEQIDHQSDRLYETLPESTVSALRLVDIAAEELQDWVESVGEIPQFQLEVKLSPVLLKAHADLDRARVWLEQNDHQKASETIWELEQGVYRLLNDL
;
A
#
# COMPACT_ATOMS: atom_id res chain seq x y z
N MET A 1 -2.29 19.51 2.41
CA MET A 1 -2.77 18.30 3.09
C MET A 1 -1.77 17.89 4.15
N THR A 2 -2.24 17.44 5.31
CA THR A 2 -1.38 16.91 6.38
C THR A 2 -0.89 15.49 6.06
N ILE A 3 0.16 15.03 6.74
CA ILE A 3 0.63 13.62 6.61
C ILE A 3 -0.50 12.64 6.94
N SER A 4 -1.30 12.92 7.98
CA SER A 4 -2.44 12.08 8.36
C SER A 4 -3.52 11.96 7.29
N GLU A 5 -3.81 13.05 6.57
CA GLU A 5 -4.79 13.03 5.47
C GLU A 5 -4.28 12.25 4.28
N ARG A 6 -3.00 12.43 3.94
CA ARG A 6 -2.37 11.70 2.83
C ARG A 6 -2.23 10.21 3.13
N TYR A 7 -1.94 9.88 4.37
CA TYR A 7 -1.90 8.50 4.86
C TYR A 7 -3.28 7.83 4.70
N ARG A 8 -4.35 8.48 5.16
CA ARG A 8 -5.73 7.98 4.98
C ARG A 8 -6.10 7.79 3.51
N GLN A 9 -5.81 8.78 2.67
CA GLN A 9 -6.10 8.66 1.23
C GLN A 9 -5.33 7.54 0.56
N LEU A 10 -4.08 7.29 0.97
CA LEU A 10 -3.29 6.17 0.45
C LEU A 10 -3.92 4.83 0.82
N LEU A 11 -4.33 4.67 2.08
CA LEU A 11 -5.00 3.47 2.55
C LEU A 11 -6.33 3.24 1.81
N GLU A 12 -7.18 4.26 1.72
CA GLU A 12 -8.44 4.20 0.95
C GLU A 12 -8.20 3.81 -0.52
N GLN A 13 -7.12 4.28 -1.13
CA GLN A 13 -6.74 3.90 -2.49
C GLN A 13 -6.31 2.44 -2.57
N ILE A 14 -5.51 1.95 -1.62
CA ILE A 14 -5.06 0.55 -1.59
C ILE A 14 -6.27 -0.37 -1.43
N ASP A 15 -7.16 -0.10 -0.47
CA ASP A 15 -8.38 -0.89 -0.25
C ASP A 15 -9.25 -0.92 -1.51
N HIS A 16 -9.54 0.26 -2.08
CA HIS A 16 -10.39 0.35 -3.26
C HIS A 16 -9.80 -0.40 -4.47
N GLN A 17 -8.48 -0.32 -4.68
CA GLN A 17 -7.86 -1.08 -5.76
C GLN A 17 -7.80 -2.58 -5.45
N SER A 18 -7.57 -2.98 -4.19
CA SER A 18 -7.57 -4.40 -3.80
C SER A 18 -8.92 -5.05 -4.14
N ASP A 19 -10.03 -4.42 -3.73
CA ASP A 19 -11.39 -4.89 -4.05
C ASP A 19 -11.61 -5.06 -5.56
N ARG A 20 -11.21 -4.05 -6.35
CA ARG A 20 -11.34 -4.10 -7.81
C ARG A 20 -10.47 -5.19 -8.44
N LEU A 21 -9.29 -5.46 -7.89
CA LEU A 21 -8.42 -6.52 -8.37
C LEU A 21 -9.02 -7.89 -8.06
N TYR A 22 -9.65 -8.07 -6.89
CA TYR A 22 -10.39 -9.30 -6.56
C TYR A 22 -11.58 -9.56 -7.49
N GLU A 23 -12.27 -8.52 -7.95
CA GLU A 23 -13.38 -8.65 -8.89
C GLU A 23 -12.94 -8.99 -10.33
N THR A 24 -11.72 -8.57 -10.72
CA THR A 24 -11.29 -8.59 -12.12
C THR A 24 -10.28 -9.67 -12.45
N LEU A 25 -9.52 -10.14 -11.46
CA LEU A 25 -8.50 -11.17 -11.65
C LEU A 25 -9.01 -12.58 -11.33
N PRO A 26 -8.43 -13.61 -11.96
CA PRO A 26 -8.79 -14.99 -11.67
C PRO A 26 -8.32 -15.42 -10.29
N GLU A 27 -8.97 -16.44 -9.71
CA GLU A 27 -8.64 -16.99 -8.38
C GLU A 27 -7.17 -17.41 -8.21
N SER A 28 -6.47 -17.73 -9.31
CA SER A 28 -5.03 -18.02 -9.30
C SER A 28 -4.19 -16.87 -8.77
N THR A 29 -4.67 -15.62 -8.80
CA THR A 29 -3.93 -14.43 -8.32
C THR A 29 -4.16 -14.11 -6.85
N VAL A 30 -4.98 -14.88 -6.13
CA VAL A 30 -5.32 -14.63 -4.71
C VAL A 30 -4.08 -14.50 -3.83
N SER A 31 -3.00 -15.24 -4.13
CA SER A 31 -1.75 -15.13 -3.36
C SER A 31 -1.10 -13.75 -3.47
N ALA A 32 -1.18 -13.11 -4.65
CA ALA A 32 -0.68 -11.75 -4.85
C ALA A 32 -1.61 -10.72 -4.21
N LEU A 33 -2.92 -10.89 -4.32
CA LEU A 33 -3.90 -9.97 -3.71
C LEU A 33 -3.84 -9.99 -2.19
N ARG A 34 -3.57 -11.15 -1.60
CA ARG A 34 -3.32 -11.26 -0.16
C ARG A 34 -2.14 -10.42 0.31
N LEU A 35 -1.11 -10.22 -0.50
CA LEU A 35 0.00 -9.32 -0.15
C LEU A 35 -0.45 -7.85 -0.16
N VAL A 36 -1.35 -7.48 -1.06
CA VAL A 36 -1.98 -6.14 -1.08
C VAL A 36 -2.82 -5.93 0.19
N ASP A 37 -3.59 -6.94 0.60
CA ASP A 37 -4.38 -6.89 1.83
C ASP A 37 -3.49 -6.77 3.07
N ILE A 38 -2.38 -7.52 3.12
CA ILE A 38 -1.41 -7.40 4.22
C ILE A 38 -0.85 -5.98 4.28
N ALA A 39 -0.51 -5.37 3.14
CA ALA A 39 -0.04 -3.99 3.09
C ALA A 39 -1.13 -3.02 3.60
N ALA A 40 -2.39 -3.23 3.24
CA ALA A 40 -3.51 -2.44 3.73
C ALA A 40 -3.72 -2.58 5.24
N GLU A 41 -3.73 -3.81 5.76
CA GLU A 41 -3.87 -4.11 7.19
C GLU A 41 -2.77 -3.43 8.02
N GLU A 42 -1.51 -3.51 7.56
CA GLU A 42 -0.39 -2.86 8.23
C GLU A 42 -0.53 -1.34 8.30
N LEU A 43 -1.10 -0.73 7.26
CA LEU A 43 -1.36 0.70 7.24
C LEU A 43 -2.57 1.07 8.11
N GLN A 44 -3.62 0.25 8.05
CA GLN A 44 -4.85 0.42 8.82
C GLN A 44 -4.58 0.48 10.33
N ASP A 45 -3.64 -0.33 10.84
CA ASP A 45 -3.24 -0.33 12.26
C ASP A 45 -2.72 1.02 12.76
N TRP A 46 -2.26 1.90 11.86
CA TRP A 46 -1.66 3.20 12.22
C TRP A 46 -2.55 4.40 11.87
N VAL A 47 -3.64 4.20 11.13
CA VAL A 47 -4.42 5.30 10.52
C VAL A 47 -4.93 6.33 11.54
N GLU A 48 -5.34 5.88 12.72
CA GLU A 48 -5.82 6.74 13.80
C GLU A 48 -4.67 7.45 14.52
N SER A 49 -3.56 6.73 14.77
CA SER A 49 -2.43 7.23 15.54
C SER A 49 -1.54 8.21 14.77
N VAL A 50 -1.50 8.17 13.44
CA VAL A 50 -0.64 9.06 12.61
C VAL A 50 -0.86 10.54 12.93
N GLY A 51 -2.12 10.96 13.18
CA GLY A 51 -2.44 12.33 13.51
C GLY A 51 -1.95 12.78 14.90
N GLU A 52 -1.63 11.83 15.77
CA GLU A 52 -1.15 12.07 17.13
C GLU A 52 0.38 12.04 17.24
N ILE A 53 1.07 11.57 16.20
CA ILE A 53 2.53 11.49 16.20
C ILE A 53 3.12 12.90 16.10
N PRO A 54 3.99 13.30 17.05
CA PRO A 54 4.72 14.56 16.92
C PRO A 54 5.56 14.56 15.64
N GLN A 55 5.60 15.69 14.92
CA GLN A 55 6.29 15.81 13.62
C GLN A 55 7.72 15.23 13.63
N PHE A 56 8.51 15.51 14.68
CA PHE A 56 9.90 15.04 14.79
C PHE A 56 10.05 13.51 14.98
N GLN A 57 8.95 12.79 15.19
CA GLN A 57 8.91 11.34 15.34
C GLN A 57 8.26 10.62 14.14
N LEU A 58 7.70 11.36 13.18
CA LEU A 58 6.96 10.76 12.06
C LEU A 58 7.83 9.80 11.26
N GLU A 59 9.00 10.24 10.80
CA GLU A 59 9.96 9.42 10.06
C GLU A 59 10.31 8.13 10.83
N VAL A 60 10.74 8.24 12.09
CA VAL A 60 11.17 7.09 12.89
C VAL A 60 10.04 6.08 13.11
N LYS A 61 8.80 6.55 13.29
CA LYS A 61 7.65 5.69 13.59
C LYS A 61 7.00 5.11 12.33
N LEU A 62 6.86 5.90 11.27
CA LEU A 62 6.11 5.52 10.08
C LEU A 62 6.98 4.91 8.99
N SER A 63 8.26 5.27 8.86
CA SER A 63 9.12 4.69 7.82
C SER A 63 9.18 3.16 7.87
N PRO A 64 9.31 2.49 9.04
CA PRO A 64 9.29 1.01 9.08
C PRO A 64 7.98 0.41 8.56
N VAL A 65 6.84 1.05 8.86
CA VAL A 65 5.51 0.61 8.43
C VAL A 65 5.35 0.78 6.93
N LEU A 66 5.66 1.98 6.43
CA LEU A 66 5.55 2.29 5.00
C LEU A 66 6.52 1.45 4.15
N LEU A 67 7.74 1.19 4.63
CA LEU A 67 8.69 0.32 3.93
C LEU A 67 8.20 -1.12 3.87
N LYS A 68 7.53 -1.62 4.90
CA LYS A 68 6.97 -2.97 4.93
C LYS A 68 5.80 -3.10 3.95
N ALA A 69 4.83 -2.19 4.02
CA ALA A 69 3.74 -2.09 3.06
C ALA A 69 4.25 -1.98 1.61
N HIS A 70 5.26 -1.15 1.35
CA HIS A 70 5.90 -1.06 0.03
C HIS A 70 6.49 -2.42 -0.40
N ALA A 71 7.16 -3.14 0.50
CA ALA A 71 7.77 -4.43 0.15
C ALA A 71 6.74 -5.53 -0.11
N ASP A 72 5.57 -5.49 0.52
CA ASP A 72 4.47 -6.41 0.22
C ASP A 72 3.81 -6.09 -1.13
N LEU A 73 3.59 -4.81 -1.43
CA LEU A 73 3.12 -4.36 -2.75
C LEU A 73 4.11 -4.73 -3.88
N ASP A 74 5.41 -4.55 -3.68
CA ASP A 74 6.44 -4.94 -4.66
C ASP A 74 6.39 -6.43 -4.97
N ARG A 75 6.27 -7.26 -3.94
CA ARG A 75 6.13 -8.71 -4.11
C ARG A 75 4.86 -9.07 -4.87
N ALA A 76 3.74 -8.40 -4.58
CA ALA A 76 2.48 -8.59 -5.31
C ALA A 76 2.64 -8.21 -6.80
N ARG A 77 3.25 -7.05 -7.06
CA ARG A 77 3.51 -6.55 -8.42
C ARG A 77 4.37 -7.53 -9.22
N VAL A 78 5.51 -7.94 -8.69
CA VAL A 78 6.44 -8.88 -9.34
C VAL A 78 5.74 -10.21 -9.63
N TRP A 79 4.92 -10.70 -8.70
CA TRP A 79 4.15 -11.93 -8.92
C TRP A 79 3.19 -11.77 -10.10
N LEU A 80 2.44 -10.67 -10.17
CA LEU A 80 1.50 -10.41 -11.27
C LEU A 80 2.21 -10.25 -12.62
N GLU A 81 3.38 -9.58 -12.66
CA GLU A 81 4.19 -9.45 -13.87
C GLU A 81 4.66 -10.81 -14.39
N GLN A 82 5.09 -11.70 -13.50
CA GLN A 82 5.55 -13.04 -13.86
C GLN A 82 4.42 -13.95 -14.38
N ASN A 83 3.16 -13.60 -14.11
CA ASN A 83 1.97 -14.36 -14.50
C ASN A 83 1.14 -13.63 -15.58
N ASP A 84 1.76 -12.75 -16.37
CA ASP A 84 1.16 -12.03 -17.49
C ASP A 84 -0.04 -11.12 -17.12
N HIS A 85 -0.13 -10.67 -15.86
CA HIS A 85 -1.16 -9.76 -15.38
C HIS A 85 -0.72 -8.29 -15.41
N GLN A 86 -0.20 -7.83 -16.54
CA GLN A 86 0.46 -6.52 -16.71
C GLN A 86 -0.38 -5.31 -16.23
N LYS A 87 -1.69 -5.29 -16.52
CA LYS A 87 -2.56 -4.17 -16.09
C LYS A 87 -2.69 -4.09 -14.57
N ALA A 88 -2.76 -5.25 -13.91
CA ALA A 88 -2.86 -5.32 -12.47
C ALA A 88 -1.52 -4.96 -11.82
N SER A 89 -0.38 -5.38 -12.40
CA SER A 89 0.92 -4.96 -11.92
C SER A 89 1.15 -3.45 -12.05
N GLU A 90 0.70 -2.83 -13.14
CA GLU A 90 0.70 -1.37 -13.30
C GLU A 90 -0.14 -0.67 -12.22
N THR A 91 -1.29 -1.23 -11.87
CA THR A 91 -2.14 -0.70 -10.79
C THR A 91 -1.43 -0.80 -9.44
N ILE A 92 -0.80 -1.93 -9.12
CA ILE A 92 -0.04 -2.08 -7.87
C ILE A 92 1.16 -1.12 -7.85
N TRP A 93 1.85 -0.94 -8.98
CA TRP A 93 2.95 0.01 -9.07
C TRP A 93 2.52 1.45 -8.72
N GLU A 94 1.33 1.88 -9.13
CA GLU A 94 0.79 3.20 -8.75
C GLU A 94 0.60 3.33 -7.22
N LEU A 95 0.14 2.25 -6.56
CA LEU A 95 0.01 2.19 -5.10
C LEU A 95 1.38 2.26 -4.43
N GLU A 96 2.38 1.52 -4.91
CA GLU A 96 3.77 1.60 -4.43
C GLU A 96 4.33 3.02 -4.52
N GLN A 97 4.10 3.69 -5.66
CA GLN A 97 4.51 5.08 -5.83
C GLN A 97 3.79 6.01 -4.85
N GLY A 98 2.56 5.68 -4.44
CA GLY A 98 1.85 6.37 -3.36
C GLY A 98 2.57 6.25 -2.02
N VAL A 99 2.97 5.02 -1.65
CA VAL A 99 3.75 4.75 -0.43
C VAL A 99 5.10 5.46 -0.48
N TYR A 100 5.82 5.37 -1.60
CA TYR A 100 7.12 6.02 -1.78
C TYR A 100 7.04 7.56 -1.68
N ARG A 101 6.01 8.16 -2.28
CA ARG A 101 5.77 9.61 -2.12
C ARG A 101 5.51 9.99 -0.67
N LEU A 102 4.75 9.17 0.06
CA LEU A 102 4.50 9.44 1.49
C LEU A 102 5.78 9.31 2.31
N LEU A 103 6.60 8.28 2.06
CA LEU A 103 7.92 8.10 2.68
C LEU A 103 8.84 9.31 2.50
N ASN A 104 8.90 9.89 1.30
CA ASN A 104 9.74 11.05 1.01
C ASN A 104 9.28 12.34 1.68
N ASP A 105 8.03 12.38 2.15
CA ASP A 105 7.43 13.56 2.75
C ASP A 105 7.35 13.50 4.29
N LEU A 106 7.80 12.39 4.90
CA LEU A 106 7.98 12.27 6.35
C LEU A 106 9.15 13.12 6.86
#